data_AF-A0AAE1JPR7-F1
#
_entry.id   AF-A0AAE1JPR7-F1
#
_cell.length_a   1.000
_cell.length_b   1.000
_cell.length_c   1.000
_cell.angle_alpha   90.00
_cell.angle_beta   90.00
_cell.angle_gamma   90.00
#
_symmetry.space_group_name_H-M   'P 1'
#
loop_
_entity.id
_entity.type
_entity.pdbx_description
1 polymer ?
#
loop_
_entity_poly.entity_id
_entity_poly.type
_entity_poly.pdbx_seq_one_letter_code
_entity_poly.pdbx_strand_id
1 'polypeptide(L)'
;MGGYGASNTISGVFPGDEYYRDAVVMELKNGFDGGKWREAGDMWGEEERMRFGKIIVVEDENQGCPSIFMLDGNEILRYDMSLNRWLYESRVPRKAPHNSSLGFVALDGELYVMTHSSVVDMTETRRRTRQHKRKGTLFIQIYNLKKKTWRSLVTKLPFSYPIDINNAILSSICLNWKV
;
A
#
# COMPACT_ATOMS: atom_id res chain seq x y z
N MET A 1 -7.46 10.97 2.96
CA MET A 1 -7.37 10.58 4.38
C MET A 1 -5.91 10.51 4.76
N GLY A 2 -5.53 11.20 5.80
CA GLY A 2 -4.19 11.14 6.38
C GLY A 2 -4.30 11.58 7.82
N GLY A 3 -3.58 10.92 8.71
CA GLY A 3 -3.42 11.39 10.08
C GLY A 3 -2.04 11.98 10.26
N TYR A 4 -1.95 13.02 11.10
CA TYR A 4 -0.70 13.54 11.61
C TYR A 4 -0.71 13.36 13.12
N GLY A 5 0.22 12.56 13.65
CA GLY A 5 0.40 12.44 15.08
C GLY A 5 0.99 13.71 15.67
N ALA A 6 0.63 14.02 16.92
CA ALA A 6 1.39 14.99 17.70
C ALA A 6 2.81 14.46 17.88
N SER A 7 3.82 15.26 17.52
CA SER A 7 5.22 14.90 17.70
C SER A 7 5.56 14.89 19.20
N ASN A 8 5.55 13.74 19.86
CA ASN A 8 6.20 13.63 21.14
C ASN A 8 7.71 13.52 20.90
N THR A 9 8.45 14.56 21.24
CA THR A 9 9.92 14.55 21.16
C THR A 9 10.49 13.72 22.31
N ILE A 10 11.33 12.72 22.02
CA ILE A 10 12.26 12.19 23.02
C ILE A 10 13.30 13.27 23.29
N SER A 11 13.39 13.71 24.54
CA SER A 11 14.39 14.68 25.02
C SER A 11 14.39 16.05 24.31
N GLY A 12 13.28 16.44 23.66
CA GLY A 12 13.15 17.75 23.00
C GLY A 12 13.85 17.90 21.64
N VAL A 13 14.43 16.82 21.08
CA VAL A 13 15.25 16.91 19.85
C VAL A 13 14.88 15.86 18.78
N PHE A 14 14.44 14.66 19.16
CA PHE A 14 14.09 13.60 18.21
C PHE A 14 12.59 13.28 18.28
N PRO A 15 11.83 13.29 17.17
CA PRO A 15 10.46 12.80 17.17
C PRO A 15 10.48 11.32 17.55
N GLY A 16 9.91 11.03 18.72
CA GLY A 16 10.16 9.83 19.48
C GLY A 16 9.33 8.63 19.07
N ASP A 17 8.08 8.86 18.69
CA ASP A 17 7.17 7.87 18.14
C ASP A 17 6.00 8.63 17.49
N GLU A 18 5.63 8.26 16.26
CA GLU A 18 4.56 8.91 15.50
C GLU A 18 3.20 8.28 15.86
N TYR A 19 2.52 8.78 16.91
CA TYR A 19 1.18 8.31 17.27
C TYR A 19 0.11 8.92 16.36
N TYR A 20 -0.32 8.21 15.32
CA TYR A 20 -1.32 8.68 14.36
C TYR A 20 -2.75 8.32 14.79
N ARG A 21 -3.37 9.14 15.64
CA ARG A 21 -4.73 8.86 16.13
C ARG A 21 -5.84 9.23 15.14
N ASP A 22 -5.74 10.35 14.43
CA ASP A 22 -6.91 10.90 13.74
C ASP A 22 -6.66 11.12 12.25
N ALA A 23 -7.55 10.62 11.38
CA ALA A 23 -7.53 11.01 9.97
C ALA A 23 -8.38 12.25 9.75
N VAL A 24 -7.93 13.10 8.81
CA VAL A 24 -8.72 14.21 8.30
C VAL A 24 -9.28 13.89 6.92
N VAL A 25 -10.52 14.31 6.69
CA VAL A 25 -11.24 14.20 5.42
C VAL A 25 -11.53 15.61 4.93
N MET A 26 -11.28 15.86 3.65
CA MET A 26 -11.68 17.10 2.99
C MET A 26 -13.03 16.87 2.32
N GLU A 27 -14.03 17.65 2.72
CA GLU A 27 -15.31 17.70 2.03
C GLU A 27 -15.19 18.65 0.83
N LEU A 28 -15.14 18.08 -0.37
CA LEU A 28 -15.23 18.84 -1.61
C LEU A 28 -16.70 19.18 -1.87
N LYS A 29 -17.07 20.45 -1.77
CA LYS A 29 -18.37 20.93 -2.25
C LYS A 29 -18.29 21.13 -3.77
N ASN A 30 -19.42 21.01 -4.47
CA ASN A 30 -19.48 21.29 -5.91
C ASN A 30 -19.13 22.76 -6.17
N GLY A 31 -17.86 23.04 -6.47
CA GLY A 31 -17.32 24.38 -6.70
C GLY A 31 -15.83 24.46 -6.36
N PHE A 32 -15.15 25.49 -6.88
CA PHE A 32 -13.71 25.75 -6.62
C PHE A 32 -13.43 26.33 -5.22
N ASP A 33 -14.46 26.45 -4.37
CA ASP A 33 -14.30 26.88 -2.99
C ASP A 33 -13.68 25.75 -2.18
N GLY A 34 -12.39 25.91 -1.87
CA GLY A 34 -11.55 24.96 -1.14
C GLY A 34 -12.32 24.21 -0.06
N GLY A 35 -12.31 22.88 -0.17
CA GLY A 35 -13.09 21.98 0.67
C GLY A 35 -12.81 22.16 2.16
N LYS A 36 -13.83 21.88 3.00
CA LYS A 36 -13.69 21.98 4.45
C LYS A 36 -13.02 20.71 4.97
N TRP A 37 -11.90 20.85 5.66
CA TRP A 37 -11.31 19.76 6.43
C TRP A 37 -12.14 19.48 7.68
N ARG A 38 -12.37 18.22 7.97
CA ARG A 38 -12.96 17.74 9.22
C ARG A 38 -12.22 16.50 9.71
N GLU A 39 -12.17 16.33 11.02
CA GLU A 39 -11.70 15.09 11.63
C GLU A 39 -12.69 13.96 11.29
N ALA A 40 -12.15 12.79 10.95
CA ALA A 40 -12.94 11.59 10.71
C ALA A 40 -13.45 10.97 12.03
N GLY A 41 -12.83 11.32 13.17
CA GLY A 41 -13.09 10.69 14.46
C GLY A 41 -12.39 9.33 14.61
N ASP A 42 -12.77 8.56 15.62
CA ASP A 42 -12.18 7.24 15.90
C ASP A 42 -12.47 6.25 14.76
N MET A 43 -11.39 5.79 14.12
CA MET A 43 -11.42 4.81 13.02
C MET A 43 -10.87 3.43 13.39
N TRP A 44 -10.31 3.29 14.59
CA TRP A 44 -9.56 2.11 15.03
C TRP A 44 -10.32 1.31 16.08
N GLY A 45 -11.25 1.93 16.80
CA GLY A 45 -12.05 1.27 17.82
C GLY A 45 -11.33 1.13 19.15
N GLU A 46 -11.33 -0.08 19.73
CA GLU A 46 -10.72 -0.34 21.05
C GLU A 46 -9.19 -0.49 20.99
N GLU A 47 -8.62 -0.68 19.79
CA GLU A 47 -7.19 -0.85 19.60
C GLU A 47 -6.55 0.42 19.01
N GLU A 48 -5.46 0.86 19.62
CA GLU A 48 -4.65 1.97 19.13
C GLU A 48 -3.58 1.43 18.16
N ARG A 49 -3.60 1.85 16.88
CA ARG A 49 -2.60 1.42 15.88
C ARG A 49 -1.58 2.52 15.54
N MET A 50 -0.34 2.07 15.27
CA MET A 50 0.88 2.89 15.27
C MET A 50 1.18 3.69 14.00
N ARG A 51 0.59 3.41 12.83
CA ARG A 51 0.77 4.20 11.60
C ARG A 51 -0.13 3.66 10.51
N PHE A 52 -0.62 4.51 9.60
CA PHE A 52 -1.25 4.00 8.39
C PHE A 52 -0.22 3.25 7.53
N GLY A 53 -0.59 2.04 7.14
CA GLY A 53 0.10 1.30 6.07
C GLY A 53 -0.10 1.95 4.70
N LYS A 54 0.26 1.25 3.62
CA LYS A 54 0.04 1.77 2.26
C LYS A 54 -1.47 1.77 1.97
N ILE A 55 -2.06 2.95 1.77
CA ILE A 55 -3.48 3.12 1.44
C ILE A 55 -3.64 3.23 -0.07
N ILE A 56 -4.63 2.53 -0.61
CA ILE A 56 -5.06 2.67 -2.00
C ILE A 56 -6.58 2.83 -2.07
N VAL A 57 -7.03 3.51 -3.12
CA VAL A 57 -8.45 3.68 -3.43
C VAL A 57 -8.75 2.86 -4.68
N VAL A 58 -9.80 2.06 -4.62
CA VAL A 58 -10.32 1.26 -5.73
C VAL A 58 -11.63 1.90 -6.14
N GLU A 59 -11.67 2.40 -7.36
CA GLU A 59 -12.91 2.90 -7.96
C GLU A 59 -13.85 1.72 -8.24
N ASP A 60 -15.14 1.90 -7.93
CA ASP A 60 -16.16 0.95 -8.34
C ASP A 60 -16.61 1.27 -9.77
N GLU A 61 -16.51 0.29 -10.66
CA GLU A 61 -16.92 0.42 -12.07
C GLU A 61 -18.44 0.69 -12.20
N ASN A 62 -19.22 0.36 -11.17
CA ASN A 62 -20.69 0.41 -11.21
C ASN A 62 -21.32 1.63 -10.51
N GLN A 63 -20.66 2.80 -10.54
CA GLN A 63 -21.14 4.05 -9.91
C GLN A 63 -21.30 4.00 -8.38
N GLY A 64 -20.71 2.99 -7.71
CA GLY A 64 -20.71 2.90 -6.25
C GLY A 64 -19.67 3.80 -5.58
N CYS A 65 -19.76 3.91 -4.26
CA CYS A 65 -18.76 4.61 -3.46
C CYS A 65 -17.39 3.91 -3.59
N PRO A 66 -16.28 4.66 -3.72
CA PRO A 66 -14.96 4.07 -3.83
C PRO A 66 -14.64 3.20 -2.60
N SER A 67 -13.98 2.08 -2.83
CA SER A 67 -13.52 1.21 -1.75
C SER A 67 -12.08 1.56 -1.38
N ILE A 68 -11.83 1.72 -0.09
CA ILE A 68 -10.52 2.15 0.41
C ILE A 68 -9.89 0.99 1.16
N PHE A 69 -8.64 0.67 0.80
CA PHE A 69 -7.90 -0.44 1.38
C PHE A 69 -6.56 0.04 1.92
N MET A 70 -6.11 -0.60 2.98
CA MET A 70 -4.81 -0.38 3.58
C MET A 70 -4.06 -1.71 3.66
N LEU A 71 -2.80 -1.71 3.23
CA LEU A 71 -1.86 -2.80 3.49
C LEU A 71 -1.02 -2.43 4.72
N ASP A 72 -1.28 -3.11 5.82
CA ASP A 72 -0.57 -3.00 7.10
C ASP A 72 0.24 -4.27 7.35
N GLY A 73 1.56 -4.18 7.12
CA GLY A 73 2.44 -5.35 7.10
C GLY A 73 2.03 -6.37 6.04
N ASN A 74 1.34 -7.43 6.45
CA ASN A 74 0.78 -8.45 5.54
C ASN A 74 -0.74 -8.56 5.62
N GLU A 75 -1.40 -7.68 6.36
CA GLU A 75 -2.84 -7.64 6.50
C GLU A 75 -3.40 -6.56 5.57
N ILE A 76 -4.51 -6.88 4.93
CA ILE A 76 -5.29 -5.94 4.15
C ILE A 76 -6.51 -5.61 4.99
N LEU A 77 -6.67 -4.32 5.28
CA LEU A 77 -7.87 -3.78 5.91
C LEU A 77 -8.68 -3.02 4.85
N ARG A 78 -10.00 -3.09 4.95
CA ARG A 78 -10.95 -2.30 4.18
C ARG A 78 -11.59 -1.26 5.09
N TYR A 79 -11.70 -0.04 4.62
CA TYR A 79 -12.41 1.01 5.36
C TYR A 79 -13.91 0.93 5.08
N ASP A 80 -14.69 0.82 6.14
CA ASP A 80 -16.15 0.95 6.10
C ASP A 80 -16.53 2.38 6.45
N MET A 81 -17.05 3.10 5.46
CA MET A 81 -17.46 4.50 5.61
C MET A 81 -18.70 4.68 6.49
N SER A 82 -19.56 3.66 6.60
CA SER A 82 -20.79 3.74 7.41
C SER A 82 -20.50 3.56 8.89
N LEU A 83 -19.55 2.68 9.23
CA LEU A 83 -19.09 2.44 10.59
C LEU A 83 -17.96 3.38 11.01
N ASN A 84 -17.39 4.12 10.04
CA ASN A 84 -16.17 4.89 10.21
C ASN A 84 -15.04 4.02 10.78
N ARG A 85 -14.81 2.81 10.25
CA ARG A 85 -13.87 1.84 10.83
C ARG A 85 -13.07 1.06 9.80
N TRP A 86 -11.84 0.70 10.17
CA TRP A 86 -11.07 -0.30 9.44
C TRP A 86 -11.49 -1.71 9.83
N LEU A 87 -11.84 -2.52 8.83
CA LEU A 87 -12.24 -3.92 8.99
C LEU A 87 -11.21 -4.82 8.33
N TYR A 88 -10.97 -5.98 8.91
CA TYR A 88 -10.12 -7.00 8.29
C TYR A 88 -10.74 -7.50 6.97
N GLU A 89 -9.96 -7.48 5.89
CA GLU A 89 -10.38 -7.94 4.57
C GLU A 89 -9.67 -9.25 4.18
N SER A 90 -8.35 -9.27 4.24
CA SER A 90 -7.57 -10.46 3.89
C SER A 90 -6.14 -10.39 4.41
N ARG A 91 -5.39 -11.47 4.23
CA ARG A 91 -3.96 -11.55 4.54
C ARG A 91 -3.19 -11.99 3.30
N VAL A 92 -2.09 -11.31 3.03
CA VAL A 92 -1.17 -11.66 1.94
C VAL A 92 -0.61 -13.07 2.19
N PRO A 93 -0.82 -14.04 1.28
CA PRO A 93 -0.50 -15.45 1.53
C PRO A 93 0.98 -15.71 1.79
N ARG A 94 1.87 -15.10 0.97
CA ARG A 94 3.32 -15.18 1.16
C ARG A 94 3.81 -13.88 1.74
N LYS A 95 4.37 -13.98 2.95
CA LYS A 95 5.10 -12.89 3.57
C LYS A 95 6.31 -12.55 2.70
N ALA A 96 6.56 -11.27 2.54
CA ALA A 96 7.82 -10.84 1.96
C ALA A 96 8.97 -11.27 2.89
N PRO A 97 10.16 -11.61 2.35
CA PRO A 97 11.35 -11.80 3.17
C PRO A 97 11.54 -10.61 4.11
N HIS A 98 12.04 -10.84 5.33
CA HIS A 98 12.22 -9.80 6.33
C HIS A 98 12.91 -8.56 5.72
N ASN A 99 12.31 -7.37 5.90
CA ASN A 99 12.76 -6.08 5.36
C ASN A 99 12.59 -5.88 3.84
N SER A 100 11.83 -6.74 3.14
CA SER A 100 11.54 -6.54 1.72
C SER A 100 10.54 -5.43 1.49
N SER A 101 10.81 -4.62 0.47
CA SER A 101 9.92 -3.56 0.04
C SER A 101 8.62 -4.10 -0.58
N LEU A 102 7.47 -3.64 -0.09
CA LEU A 102 6.15 -3.99 -0.62
C LEU A 102 5.60 -2.86 -1.49
N GLY A 103 5.27 -3.18 -2.74
CA GLY A 103 4.42 -2.35 -3.59
C GLY A 103 2.97 -2.71 -3.38
N PHE A 104 2.08 -1.72 -3.35
CA PHE A 104 0.64 -1.94 -3.23
C PHE A 104 -0.09 -1.03 -4.19
N VAL A 105 -0.91 -1.60 -5.09
CA VAL A 105 -1.62 -0.85 -6.13
C VAL A 105 -2.94 -1.55 -6.47
N ALA A 106 -3.93 -0.77 -6.89
CA ALA A 106 -5.19 -1.25 -7.43
C ALA A 106 -5.11 -1.29 -8.97
N LEU A 107 -5.56 -2.38 -9.58
CA LEU A 107 -5.67 -2.49 -11.04
C LEU A 107 -6.87 -3.37 -11.38
N ASP A 108 -7.76 -2.89 -12.26
CA ASP A 108 -8.90 -3.66 -12.79
C ASP A 108 -9.79 -4.29 -11.70
N GLY A 109 -10.08 -3.51 -10.64
CA GLY A 109 -10.88 -4.00 -9.49
C GLY A 109 -10.19 -5.06 -8.62
N GLU A 110 -8.88 -5.25 -8.76
CA GLU A 110 -8.08 -6.19 -7.97
C GLU A 110 -6.93 -5.48 -7.25
N LEU A 111 -6.46 -6.07 -6.15
CA LEU A 111 -5.35 -5.53 -5.36
C LEU A 111 -4.06 -6.29 -5.68
N TYR A 112 -2.99 -5.56 -5.97
CA TYR A 112 -1.70 -6.10 -6.34
C TYR A 112 -0.69 -5.79 -5.26
N VAL A 113 -0.14 -6.84 -4.64
CA VAL A 113 0.98 -6.75 -3.69
C VAL A 113 2.23 -7.24 -4.39
N MET A 114 3.22 -6.37 -4.55
CA MET A 114 4.43 -6.63 -5.33
C MET A 114 5.66 -6.67 -4.43
N THR A 115 6.51 -7.66 -4.64
CA THR A 115 7.77 -7.80 -3.92
C THR A 115 8.94 -8.00 -4.88
N HIS A 116 10.01 -7.25 -4.64
CA HIS A 116 11.26 -7.49 -5.35
C HIS A 116 11.87 -8.77 -4.79
N SER A 117 11.98 -9.79 -5.64
CA SER A 117 12.76 -10.98 -5.35
C SER A 117 14.12 -10.81 -6.02
N SER A 118 15.11 -10.35 -5.26
CA SER A 118 16.49 -10.55 -5.69
C SER A 118 16.81 -12.02 -5.42
N VAL A 119 17.16 -12.76 -6.47
CA VAL A 119 17.86 -14.04 -6.32
C VAL A 119 19.24 -13.72 -5.78
N VAL A 120 19.34 -13.43 -4.49
CA VAL A 120 20.60 -13.43 -3.76
C VAL A 120 20.75 -14.85 -3.24
N ASP A 121 21.45 -15.68 -4.01
CA ASP A 121 22.06 -16.89 -3.47
C ASP A 121 22.86 -16.46 -2.24
N MET A 122 22.43 -16.89 -1.04
CA MET A 122 23.13 -16.62 0.23
C MET A 122 24.51 -17.33 0.33
N THR A 123 25.10 -17.78 -0.77
CA THR A 123 26.33 -18.58 -0.78
C THR A 123 27.45 -18.08 -1.71
N GLU A 124 27.37 -16.89 -2.31
CA GLU A 124 28.49 -16.35 -3.11
C GLU A 124 29.16 -15.11 -2.48
N THR A 125 29.86 -15.29 -1.36
CA THR A 125 30.86 -14.35 -0.84
C THR A 125 32.13 -14.24 -1.72
N ARG A 126 32.14 -14.74 -2.97
CA ARG A 126 33.37 -14.81 -3.78
C ARG A 126 33.31 -14.24 -5.20
N ARG A 127 32.23 -13.61 -5.65
CA ARG A 127 32.14 -13.11 -7.05
C ARG A 127 31.65 -11.67 -7.18
N ARG A 128 32.41 -10.74 -6.60
CA ARG A 128 32.18 -9.28 -6.71
C ARG A 128 32.38 -8.67 -8.12
N THR A 129 32.72 -9.46 -9.15
CA THR A 129 33.04 -8.92 -10.50
C THR A 129 32.10 -9.37 -11.62
N ARG A 130 31.06 -10.18 -11.35
CA ARG A 130 30.10 -10.68 -12.38
C ARG A 130 28.64 -10.27 -12.14
N GLN A 131 28.36 -9.29 -11.27
CA GLN A 131 26.99 -8.96 -10.86
C GLN A 131 26.22 -8.02 -11.81
N HIS A 132 26.81 -7.52 -12.91
CA HIS A 132 26.17 -6.49 -13.74
C HIS A 132 25.09 -6.94 -14.74
N LYS A 133 24.55 -8.17 -14.69
CA LYS A 133 23.53 -8.62 -15.68
C LYS A 133 22.39 -9.52 -15.17
N ARG A 134 22.14 -9.65 -13.86
CA ARG A 134 20.96 -10.40 -13.41
C ARG A 134 19.74 -9.49 -13.33
N LYS A 135 18.84 -9.60 -14.32
CA LYS A 135 17.50 -8.98 -14.26
C LYS A 135 16.79 -9.54 -13.02
N GLY A 136 16.44 -8.69 -12.07
CA GLY A 136 15.69 -9.11 -10.90
C GLY A 136 14.29 -9.61 -11.29
N THR A 137 13.65 -10.36 -10.39
CA THR A 137 12.28 -10.86 -10.59
C THR A 137 11.32 -10.14 -9.68
N LEU A 138 10.16 -9.78 -10.22
CA LEU A 138 9.04 -9.22 -9.47
C LEU A 138 8.06 -10.35 -9.16
N PHE A 139 7.81 -10.58 -7.88
CA PHE A 139 6.76 -11.48 -7.43
C PHE A 139 5.52 -10.66 -7.10
N ILE A 140 4.38 -11.06 -7.65
CA ILE A 140 3.12 -10.32 -7.56
C ILE A 140 2.07 -11.27 -6.97
N GLN A 141 1.43 -10.84 -5.90
CA GLN A 141 0.28 -11.52 -5.30
C GLN A 141 -0.96 -10.65 -5.57
N ILE A 142 -1.94 -11.24 -6.24
CA ILE A 142 -3.12 -10.54 -6.75
C ILE A 142 -4.32 -11.04 -5.96
N TYR A 143 -5.03 -10.12 -5.34
CA TYR A 143 -6.26 -10.38 -4.59
C TYR A 143 -7.48 -9.94 -5.40
N ASN A 144 -8.37 -10.88 -5.68
CA ASN A 144 -9.63 -10.58 -6.33
C ASN A 144 -10.68 -10.15 -5.31
N LEU A 145 -11.11 -8.88 -5.36
CA LEU A 145 -12.05 -8.31 -4.39
C LEU A 145 -13.43 -8.95 -4.44
N LYS A 146 -13.88 -9.42 -5.61
CA LYS A 146 -15.22 -10.02 -5.82
C LYS A 146 -15.26 -11.47 -5.34
N LYS A 147 -14.26 -12.25 -5.71
CA LYS A 147 -14.14 -13.69 -5.40
C LYS A 147 -13.51 -13.96 -4.04
N LYS A 148 -12.85 -12.96 -3.44
CA LYS A 148 -12.09 -13.07 -2.19
C LYS A 148 -10.98 -14.13 -2.27
N THR A 149 -10.41 -14.33 -3.46
CA THR A 149 -9.38 -15.33 -3.73
C THR A 149 -8.05 -14.70 -4.11
N TRP A 150 -6.96 -15.38 -3.78
CA TRP A 150 -5.61 -14.99 -4.15
C TRP A 150 -5.11 -15.76 -5.37
N ARG A 151 -4.31 -15.09 -6.21
CA ARG A 151 -3.43 -15.72 -7.21
C ARG A 151 -2.05 -15.08 -7.16
N SER A 152 -1.07 -15.71 -7.80
CA SER A 152 0.30 -15.19 -7.83
C SER A 152 0.90 -15.28 -9.22
N LEU A 153 1.78 -14.33 -9.54
CA LEU A 153 2.51 -14.23 -10.80
C LEU A 153 3.97 -13.85 -10.51
N VAL A 154 4.89 -14.39 -11.28
CA VAL A 154 6.31 -13.99 -11.27
C VAL A 154 6.63 -13.42 -12.63
N THR A 155 7.23 -12.23 -12.68
CA THR A 155 7.67 -11.62 -13.93
C THR A 155 9.11 -11.12 -13.82
N LYS A 156 9.78 -10.96 -14.96
CA LYS A 156 11.10 -10.34 -15.02
C LYS A 156 10.92 -8.83 -14.91
N LEU A 157 11.77 -8.16 -14.12
CA LEU A 157 11.76 -6.70 -14.08
C LEU A 157 12.14 -6.16 -15.46
N PRO A 158 11.39 -5.17 -15.97
CA PRO A 158 11.74 -4.52 -17.23
C PRO A 158 12.98 -3.62 -17.07
N PHE A 159 13.39 -3.34 -15.83
CA PHE A 159 14.50 -2.46 -15.49
C PHE A 159 15.81 -3.25 -15.32
N SER A 160 16.90 -2.67 -15.80
CA SER A 160 18.26 -3.20 -15.62
C SER A 160 18.90 -2.78 -14.30
N TYR A 161 18.26 -1.88 -13.55
CA TYR A 161 18.71 -1.35 -12.27
C TYR A 161 17.70 -1.70 -11.16
N PRO A 162 18.15 -1.80 -9.89
CA PRO A 162 17.26 -2.05 -8.77
C PRO A 162 16.29 -0.87 -8.59
N ILE A 163 15.00 -1.16 -8.48
CA ILE A 163 13.98 -0.19 -8.10
C ILE A 163 13.65 -0.38 -6.63
N ASP A 164 13.69 0.73 -5.89
CA ASP A 164 13.14 0.77 -4.55
C ASP A 164 11.62 0.93 -4.60
N ILE A 165 10.92 -0.20 -4.49
CA ILE A 165 9.45 -0.26 -4.54
C ILE A 165 8.83 0.41 -3.29
N ASN A 166 9.57 0.58 -2.19
CA ASN A 166 9.02 1.23 -1.00
C ASN A 166 8.73 2.70 -1.26
N ASN A 167 9.69 3.39 -1.88
CA ASN A 167 9.65 4.82 -2.16
C ASN A 167 9.04 5.15 -3.53
N ALA A 168 8.85 4.14 -4.39
CA ALA A 168 8.17 4.33 -5.67
C ALA A 168 6.68 4.65 -5.47
N ILE A 169 6.22 5.71 -6.14
CA ILE A 169 4.79 5.98 -6.30
C ILE A 169 4.28 5.05 -7.41
N LEU A 170 3.31 4.21 -7.06
CA LEU A 170 2.65 3.31 -8.01
C LEU A 170 1.30 3.90 -8.37
N SER A 171 1.00 3.93 -9.67
CA SER A 171 -0.26 4.44 -10.19
C SER A 171 -0.76 3.51 -11.29
N SER A 172 -2.06 3.29 -11.31
CA SER A 172 -2.75 2.61 -12.41
C SER A 172 -2.90 3.58 -13.58
N ILE A 173 -2.54 3.12 -14.78
CA ILE A 173 -2.77 3.85 -16.02
C ILE A 173 -3.75 3.02 -16.85
N CYS A 174 -4.96 3.53 -17.06
CA CYS A 174 -5.92 2.92 -17.98
C CYS A 174 -5.62 3.39 -19.40
N LEU A 175 -5.05 2.49 -20.22
CA LEU A 175 -4.88 2.75 -21.65
C LEU A 175 -6.19 2.45 -22.37
N ASN A 176 -7.01 3.49 -22.59
CA ASN A 176 -8.23 3.39 -23.40
C ASN A 176 -7.85 3.31 -24.89
N TRP A 177 -7.56 2.10 -25.39
CA TRP A 177 -7.45 1.89 -26.83
C TRP A 177 -8.86 1.75 -27.42
N LYS A 178 -9.37 2.83 -28.02
CA LYS A 178 -10.48 2.70 -28.98
C LYS A 178 -9.87 2.15 -30.27
N VAL A 179 -10.20 0.90 -30.62
CA VAL A 179 -10.02 0.34 -31.97
C VAL A 179 -11.28 0.63 -32.78
#